data_AF-A0A2E8SGV8-F1
#
_entry.id   AF-A0A2E8SGV8-F1
#
_cell.length_a   1.000
_cell.length_b   1.000
_cell.length_c   1.000
_cell.angle_alpha   90.00
_cell.angle_beta   90.00
_cell.angle_gamma   90.00
#
_symmetry.space_group_name_H-M   'P 1'
#
loop_
_entity.id
_entity.type
_entity.pdbx_description
1 polymer ?
#
loop_
_entity_poly.entity_id
_entity_poly.type
_entity_poly.pdbx_seq_one_letter_code
_entity_poly.pdbx_strand_id
1 'polypeptide(L)'
;MLALKISSRDRKKLLNNLKFGVVPRKGMHHIQVGRAKEIKSLISELDNVVDGSTSFRIVVGEYGSGKSFFLGLNKEIAHQKDLCVVNADLAPEKRLYSTSGQARSLYSELVRNLSTKTKPDGDALQTIVEKFLETCTENSFKQLEKSVSKYSLGFELISVLRSYKSGFESGDNSVCYSALKWIRGEYSTKTEASRELGVRIIINDDNYFDALKAISSLVVEVGYKGLVICIDEMINLMRITQTSSRKNNYEQLLRILNDLLQGSCSHMAVMLSGTPDFLTDERKGLYTYEALKSRLQENEFLEEGFFDPNHPVIRLKPLTSEEIFNLVSRVRDIYDSGDNISNKGDDQLVVDYLAHCRSKLGSQLFTSPRNVIRGYLNLRDVIEGNPSCNTTELLQSSEIEPDLDPDLHLNEDTDDDLVDFQLNG
;
A
#
# COMPACT_ATOMS: atom_id res chain seq x y z
N MET A 1 -16.04 16.52 24.95
CA MET A 1 -15.15 16.44 23.78
C MET A 1 -13.73 16.19 24.27
N LEU A 2 -13.14 15.03 23.97
CA LEU A 2 -11.69 14.83 24.17
C LEU A 2 -10.98 15.80 23.23
N ALA A 3 -10.10 16.65 23.76
CA ALA A 3 -9.35 17.60 22.94
C ALA A 3 -8.55 16.84 21.86
N LEU A 4 -8.72 17.24 20.59
CA LEU A 4 -7.94 16.72 19.47
C LEU A 4 -6.46 16.97 19.74
N LYS A 5 -5.72 15.91 20.08
CA LYS A 5 -4.26 15.95 20.27
C LYS A 5 -3.57 15.79 18.93
N ILE A 6 -3.49 16.87 18.15
CA ILE A 6 -2.74 16.93 16.89
C ILE A 6 -1.78 18.13 16.92
N SER A 7 -0.52 17.94 16.51
CA SER A 7 0.44 19.04 16.43
C SER A 7 0.08 20.00 15.29
N SER A 8 0.37 21.30 15.42
CA SER A 8 0.09 22.27 14.36
C SER A 8 0.80 21.93 13.03
N ARG A 9 1.96 21.26 13.10
CA ARG A 9 2.69 20.77 11.91
C ARG A 9 1.97 19.60 11.24
N ASP A 10 1.55 18.61 12.02
CA ASP A 10 0.87 17.42 11.48
C ASP A 10 -0.53 17.76 10.97
N ARG A 11 -1.24 18.67 11.66
CA ARG A 11 -2.53 19.23 11.20
C ARG A 11 -2.40 19.85 9.81
N LYS A 12 -1.44 20.76 9.61
CA LYS A 12 -1.21 21.41 8.30
C LYS A 12 -0.89 20.39 7.21
N LYS A 13 -0.03 19.40 7.50
CA LYS A 13 0.29 18.33 6.54
C LYS A 13 -0.94 17.49 6.19
N LEU A 14 -1.73 17.10 7.19
CA LEU A 14 -2.95 16.32 7.02
C LEU A 14 -3.95 17.05 6.13
N LEU A 15 -4.28 18.30 6.46
CA LEU A 15 -5.20 19.13 5.68
C LEU A 15 -4.70 19.37 4.25
N ASN A 16 -3.41 19.65 4.06
CA ASN A 16 -2.85 19.83 2.72
C ASN A 16 -2.99 18.55 1.86
N ASN A 17 -2.67 17.38 2.41
CA ASN A 17 -2.82 16.13 1.67
C ASN A 17 -4.28 15.91 1.25
N LEU A 18 -5.23 16.14 2.16
CA LEU A 18 -6.67 16.02 1.88
C LEU A 18 -7.14 17.02 0.81
N LYS A 19 -6.65 18.27 0.83
CA LYS A 19 -6.95 19.29 -0.20
C LYS A 19 -6.47 18.89 -1.59
N PHE A 20 -5.36 18.17 -1.69
CA PHE A 20 -4.85 17.64 -2.95
C PHE A 20 -5.40 16.25 -3.30
N GLY A 21 -6.32 15.70 -2.49
CA GLY A 21 -6.89 14.37 -2.72
C GLY A 21 -5.90 13.22 -2.50
N VAL A 22 -4.81 13.46 -1.77
CA VAL A 22 -3.77 12.48 -1.49
C VAL A 22 -4.00 11.83 -0.13
N VAL A 23 -3.81 10.51 -0.05
CA VAL A 23 -3.88 9.78 1.22
C VAL A 23 -2.76 10.27 2.15
N PRO A 24 -3.09 10.75 3.37
CA PRO A 24 -2.09 11.24 4.31
C PRO A 24 -1.14 10.12 4.76
N ARG A 25 0.13 10.45 5.02
CA ARG A 25 1.13 9.48 5.52
C ARG A 25 1.16 9.34 7.06
N LYS A 26 0.52 10.27 7.76
CA LYS A 26 0.45 10.32 9.24
C LYS A 26 -0.89 10.91 9.66
N GLY A 27 -1.33 10.55 10.86
CA GLY A 27 -2.53 11.14 11.46
C GLY A 27 -3.82 10.64 10.82
N MET A 28 -3.77 9.52 10.11
CA MET A 28 -4.94 8.94 9.45
C MET A 28 -5.99 8.51 10.47
N HIS A 29 -5.55 8.09 11.66
CA HIS A 29 -6.42 7.75 12.79
C HIS A 29 -7.35 8.90 13.19
N HIS A 30 -7.00 10.17 12.94
CA HIS A 30 -7.87 11.30 13.24
C HIS A 30 -9.10 11.36 12.32
N ILE A 31 -8.99 10.90 11.08
CA ILE A 31 -10.07 10.90 10.08
C ILE A 31 -10.66 9.51 9.83
N GLN A 32 -10.19 8.48 10.53
CA GLN A 32 -10.67 7.11 10.37
C GLN A 32 -12.13 6.98 10.82
N VAL A 33 -13.02 6.64 9.90
CA VAL A 33 -14.44 6.35 10.18
C VAL A 33 -14.79 4.92 9.78
N GLY A 34 -15.80 4.36 10.44
CA GLY A 34 -16.31 3.02 10.11
C GLY A 34 -15.32 1.89 10.36
N ARG A 35 -15.55 0.75 9.71
CA ARG A 35 -14.57 -0.36 9.55
C ARG A 35 -13.96 -0.91 10.85
N ALA A 36 -14.69 -0.83 11.96
CA ALA A 36 -14.17 -1.21 13.27
C ALA A 36 -13.77 -2.70 13.33
N LYS A 37 -14.50 -3.57 12.62
CA LYS A 37 -14.23 -5.02 12.60
C LYS A 37 -12.96 -5.33 11.78
N GLU A 38 -12.82 -4.70 10.63
CA GLU A 38 -11.69 -4.82 9.71
C GLU A 38 -10.40 -4.32 10.35
N ILE A 39 -10.45 -3.16 11.02
CA ILE A 39 -9.31 -2.60 11.75
C ILE A 39 -8.93 -3.50 12.93
N LYS A 40 -9.90 -4.06 13.65
CA LYS A 40 -9.62 -4.99 14.75
C LYS A 40 -8.92 -6.25 14.26
N SER A 41 -9.36 -6.82 13.13
CA SER A 41 -8.68 -7.94 12.47
C SER A 41 -7.24 -7.59 12.14
N LEU A 42 -7.05 -6.45 11.47
CA LEU A 42 -5.74 -5.97 11.06
C LEU A 42 -4.76 -5.82 12.24
N ILE A 43 -5.22 -5.22 13.34
CA ILE A 43 -4.40 -5.07 14.56
C ILE A 43 -3.97 -6.44 15.08
N SER A 44 -4.91 -7.38 15.19
CA SER A 44 -4.65 -8.73 15.68
C SER A 44 -3.66 -9.50 14.80
N GLU A 45 -3.72 -9.31 13.48
CA GLU A 45 -2.78 -9.94 12.56
C GLU A 45 -1.37 -9.37 12.69
N LEU A 46 -1.26 -8.05 12.78
CA LEU A 46 0.04 -7.41 12.99
C LEU A 46 0.65 -7.80 14.34
N ASP A 47 -0.16 -8.03 15.38
CA ASP A 47 0.30 -8.62 16.64
C ASP A 47 0.86 -10.03 16.43
N ASN A 48 0.18 -10.90 15.69
CA ASN A 48 0.71 -12.23 15.37
C ASN A 48 2.04 -12.17 14.59
N VAL A 49 2.19 -11.20 13.69
CA VAL A 49 3.42 -10.97 12.90
C VAL A 49 4.57 -10.51 13.79
N VAL A 50 4.29 -9.63 14.77
CA VAL A 50 5.26 -9.23 15.80
C VAL A 50 5.77 -10.47 16.57
N ASP A 51 4.89 -11.43 16.83
CA ASP A 51 5.21 -12.68 17.52
C ASP A 51 5.85 -13.76 16.63
N GLY A 52 6.11 -13.47 15.35
CA GLY A 52 6.84 -14.35 14.44
C GLY A 52 6.00 -15.06 13.39
N SER A 53 4.69 -14.86 13.40
CA SER A 53 3.80 -15.42 12.40
C SER A 53 3.91 -14.69 11.06
N THR A 54 3.20 -15.21 10.06
CA THR A 54 3.02 -14.59 8.75
C THR A 54 1.55 -14.20 8.56
N SER A 55 1.29 -13.22 7.69
CA SER A 55 -0.08 -12.85 7.29
C SER A 55 -0.15 -12.60 5.78
N PHE A 56 -1.28 -12.96 5.17
CA PHE A 56 -1.61 -12.63 3.80
C PHE A 56 -3.05 -12.11 3.74
N ARG A 57 -3.23 -10.90 3.22
CA ARG A 57 -4.55 -10.28 3.02
C ARG A 57 -4.69 -9.64 1.66
N ILE A 58 -5.90 -9.70 1.10
CA ILE A 58 -6.33 -8.94 -0.07
C ILE A 58 -7.50 -8.05 0.36
N VAL A 59 -7.29 -6.74 0.31
CA VAL A 59 -8.29 -5.72 0.59
C VAL A 59 -9.01 -5.38 -0.71
N VAL A 60 -10.29 -5.70 -0.80
CA VAL A 60 -11.09 -5.53 -2.00
C VAL A 60 -12.22 -4.55 -1.78
N GLY A 61 -12.42 -3.66 -2.73
CA GLY A 61 -13.54 -2.73 -2.69
C GLY A 61 -13.60 -1.89 -3.96
N GLU A 62 -14.74 -1.27 -4.19
CA GLU A 62 -14.96 -0.40 -5.35
C GLU A 62 -13.99 0.79 -5.36
N TYR A 63 -13.90 1.48 -6.49
CA TYR A 63 -13.24 2.77 -6.53
C TYR A 63 -13.86 3.72 -5.49
N GLY A 64 -13.02 4.49 -4.80
CA GLY A 64 -13.46 5.36 -3.71
C GLY A 64 -13.87 4.67 -2.40
N SER A 65 -13.90 3.34 -2.32
CA SER A 65 -14.16 2.61 -1.06
C SER A 65 -13.07 2.78 0.00
N GLY A 66 -11.97 3.49 -0.28
CA GLY A 66 -10.93 3.76 0.70
C GLY A 66 -9.88 2.66 0.86
N LYS A 67 -9.63 1.86 -0.18
CA LYS A 67 -8.55 0.85 -0.22
C LYS A 67 -7.18 1.43 0.15
N SER A 68 -6.72 2.45 -0.58
CA SER A 68 -5.43 3.10 -0.32
C SER A 68 -5.40 3.76 1.06
N PHE A 69 -6.53 4.26 1.56
CA PHE A 69 -6.64 4.74 2.95
C PHE A 69 -6.45 3.59 3.96
N PHE A 70 -7.05 2.42 3.71
CA PHE A 70 -6.90 1.25 4.57
C PHE A 70 -5.45 0.72 4.58
N LEU A 71 -4.77 0.68 3.42
CA LEU A 71 -3.34 0.35 3.33
C LEU A 71 -2.47 1.37 4.06
N GLY A 72 -2.78 2.66 3.95
CA GLY A 72 -2.09 3.71 4.71
C GLY A 72 -2.29 3.57 6.22
N LEU A 73 -3.49 3.21 6.66
CA LEU A 73 -3.79 2.94 8.07
C LEU A 73 -3.03 1.71 8.57
N ASN A 74 -2.97 0.64 7.78
CA ASN A 74 -2.14 -0.53 8.05
C ASN A 74 -0.68 -0.14 8.28
N LYS A 75 -0.12 0.69 7.39
CA LYS A 75 1.25 1.21 7.52
C LYS A 75 1.44 2.00 8.83
N GLU A 76 0.50 2.87 9.19
CA GLU A 76 0.58 3.65 10.43
C GLU A 76 0.54 2.74 11.67
N ILE A 77 -0.33 1.73 11.70
CA ILE A 77 -0.42 0.75 12.81
C ILE A 77 0.85 -0.11 12.87
N ALA A 78 1.34 -0.58 11.73
CA ALA A 78 2.56 -1.37 11.65
C ALA A 78 3.77 -0.61 12.22
N HIS A 79 3.91 0.68 11.87
CA HIS A 79 4.94 1.54 12.45
C HIS A 79 4.79 1.70 13.97
N GLN A 80 3.58 1.77 14.51
CA GLN A 80 3.39 1.84 15.97
C GLN A 80 3.82 0.56 16.69
N LYS A 81 3.77 -0.59 16.00
CA LYS A 81 4.23 -1.90 16.47
C LYS A 81 5.70 -2.20 16.14
N ASP A 82 6.48 -1.19 15.75
CA ASP A 82 7.90 -1.31 15.36
C ASP A 82 8.15 -2.30 14.21
N LEU A 83 7.18 -2.43 13.30
CA LEU A 83 7.33 -3.13 12.02
C LEU A 83 7.87 -2.18 10.93
N CYS A 84 8.71 -2.72 10.05
CA CYS A 84 9.10 -2.05 8.82
C CYS A 84 8.00 -2.22 7.76
N VAL A 85 7.82 -1.22 6.89
CA VAL A 85 6.82 -1.28 5.81
C VAL A 85 7.46 -0.93 4.47
N VAL A 86 7.26 -1.79 3.47
CA VAL A 86 7.52 -1.51 2.06
C VAL A 86 6.18 -1.38 1.33
N ASN A 87 6.07 -0.42 0.41
CA ASN A 87 4.83 -0.21 -0.33
C ASN A 87 5.11 0.18 -1.79
N ALA A 88 4.28 -0.27 -2.72
CA ALA A 88 4.36 0.09 -4.14
C ALA A 88 3.00 -0.14 -4.82
N ASP A 89 2.78 0.56 -5.94
CA ASP A 89 1.60 0.35 -6.77
C ASP A 89 2.00 -0.51 -7.98
N LEU A 90 1.16 -1.48 -8.36
CA LEU A 90 1.34 -2.15 -9.65
C LEU A 90 1.03 -1.19 -10.79
N ALA A 91 1.76 -1.38 -11.88
CA ALA A 91 1.65 -0.59 -13.09
C ALA A 91 2.11 -1.45 -14.28
N PRO A 92 1.91 -1.02 -15.54
CA PRO A 92 2.38 -1.77 -16.71
C PRO A 92 3.86 -2.21 -16.63
N GLU A 93 4.72 -1.38 -16.04
CA GLU A 93 6.15 -1.57 -15.82
C GLU A 93 6.54 -2.20 -14.47
N LYS A 94 5.56 -2.48 -13.60
CA LYS A 94 5.75 -3.07 -12.26
C LYS A 94 4.74 -4.19 -12.05
N ARG A 95 5.20 -5.43 -12.14
CA ARG A 95 4.36 -6.64 -12.10
C ARG A 95 4.90 -7.63 -11.10
N LEU A 96 4.07 -8.57 -10.65
CA LEU A 96 4.54 -9.65 -9.77
C LEU A 96 5.47 -10.62 -10.49
N TYR A 97 5.24 -10.85 -11.79
CA TYR A 97 6.05 -11.70 -12.64
C TYR A 97 6.38 -11.00 -13.96
N SER A 98 7.63 -11.13 -14.39
CA SER A 98 8.13 -10.68 -15.69
C SER A 98 9.39 -11.46 -16.07
N THR A 99 9.86 -11.27 -17.29
CA THR A 99 11.19 -11.71 -17.74
C THR A 99 12.01 -10.55 -18.31
N SER A 100 11.50 -9.33 -18.18
CA SER A 100 12.03 -8.09 -18.79
C SER A 100 12.37 -7.01 -17.76
N GLY A 101 12.53 -7.39 -16.49
CA GLY A 101 12.93 -6.53 -15.39
C GLY A 101 11.79 -5.87 -14.62
N GLN A 102 10.52 -6.08 -14.98
CA GLN A 102 9.39 -5.39 -14.34
C GLN A 102 9.13 -5.87 -12.91
N ALA A 103 9.43 -7.13 -12.60
CA ALA A 103 9.30 -7.64 -11.23
C ALA A 103 10.47 -7.16 -10.36
N ARG A 104 11.68 -7.04 -10.94
CA ARG A 104 12.79 -6.32 -10.30
C ARG A 104 12.45 -4.84 -10.07
N SER A 105 11.80 -4.16 -11.02
CA SER A 105 11.37 -2.77 -10.84
C SER A 105 10.39 -2.60 -9.68
N LEU A 106 9.42 -3.52 -9.55
CA LEU A 106 8.52 -3.57 -8.40
C LEU A 106 9.31 -3.72 -7.09
N TYR A 107 10.27 -4.65 -7.04
CA TYR A 107 11.14 -4.82 -5.88
C TYR A 107 11.93 -3.56 -5.55
N SER A 108 12.55 -2.92 -6.54
CA SER A 108 13.32 -1.69 -6.32
C SER A 108 12.46 -0.57 -5.76
N GLU A 109 11.22 -0.43 -6.22
CA GLU A 109 10.27 0.54 -5.66
C GLU A 109 9.87 0.19 -4.23
N LEU A 110 9.56 -1.08 -3.95
CA LEU A 110 9.25 -1.55 -2.59
C LEU A 110 10.38 -1.21 -1.61
N VAL A 111 11.62 -1.56 -1.96
CA VAL A 111 12.79 -1.32 -1.09
C VAL A 111 13.12 0.17 -0.98
N ARG A 112 12.95 0.96 -2.04
CA ARG A 112 13.06 2.42 -1.97
C ARG A 112 12.03 3.03 -1.01
N ASN A 113 10.80 2.51 -1.02
CA ASN A 113 9.72 2.93 -0.14
C ASN A 113 9.78 2.29 1.26
N LEU A 114 10.82 1.50 1.56
CA LEU A 114 11.06 0.95 2.90
C LEU A 114 11.05 2.07 3.93
N SER A 115 10.18 1.92 4.92
CA SER A 115 9.88 2.95 5.91
C SER A 115 9.79 2.36 7.31
N THR A 116 10.06 3.20 8.29
CA THR A 116 10.01 2.87 9.73
C THR A 116 9.22 3.95 10.47
N LYS A 117 8.91 3.72 11.75
CA LYS A 117 8.29 4.72 12.62
C LYS A 117 9.03 6.06 12.64
N THR A 118 10.35 6.03 12.63
CA THR A 118 11.21 7.23 12.66
C THR A 118 11.41 7.84 11.27
N LYS A 119 11.33 7.04 10.21
CA LYS A 119 11.42 7.48 8.81
C LYS A 119 10.23 6.97 7.97
N PRO A 120 9.02 7.54 8.17
CA PRO A 120 7.79 7.03 7.57
C PRO A 120 7.63 7.39 6.08
N ASP A 121 8.43 8.35 5.62
CA ASP A 121 8.40 8.87 4.24
C ASP A 121 9.12 7.99 3.21
N GLY A 122 9.82 6.92 3.63
CA GLY A 122 10.60 6.01 2.79
C GLY A 122 12.11 6.15 2.98
N ASP A 123 12.89 5.50 2.11
CA ASP A 123 14.36 5.49 2.07
C ASP A 123 15.03 5.08 3.41
N ALA A 124 14.39 4.21 4.19
CA ALA A 124 14.94 3.75 5.48
C ALA A 124 16.02 2.67 5.35
N LEU A 125 16.27 2.15 4.13
CA LEU A 125 17.23 1.07 3.90
C LEU A 125 18.62 1.38 4.47
N GLN A 126 19.19 2.53 4.13
CA GLN A 126 20.52 2.90 4.59
C GLN A 126 20.58 2.94 6.12
N THR A 127 19.59 3.58 6.75
CA THR A 127 19.49 3.66 8.22
C THR A 127 19.36 2.28 8.87
N ILE A 128 18.67 1.33 8.23
CA ILE A 128 18.55 -0.05 8.72
C ILE A 128 19.90 -0.78 8.60
N VAL A 129 20.58 -0.65 7.46
CA VAL A 129 21.91 -1.25 7.23
C VAL A 129 22.94 -0.68 8.21
N GLU A 130 23.02 0.64 8.35
CA GLU A 130 23.92 1.29 9.30
C GLU A 130 23.63 0.86 10.74
N LYS A 131 22.35 0.85 11.16
CA LYS A 131 21.96 0.38 12.49
C LYS A 131 22.33 -1.08 12.74
N PHE A 132 22.19 -1.95 11.74
CA PHE A 132 22.68 -3.32 11.83
C PHE A 132 24.18 -3.32 12.08
N LEU A 133 24.95 -2.58 11.29
CA LEU A 133 26.40 -2.60 11.35
C LEU A 133 26.99 -1.97 12.63
N GLU A 134 26.34 -0.95 13.18
CA GLU A 134 26.70 -0.33 14.47
C GLU A 134 26.53 -1.30 15.65
N THR A 135 25.54 -2.18 15.58
CA THR A 135 25.20 -3.11 16.65
C THR A 135 25.69 -4.54 16.41
N CYS A 136 26.14 -4.84 15.19
CA CYS A 136 26.47 -6.20 14.79
C CYS A 136 27.76 -6.69 15.46
N THR A 137 27.72 -7.96 15.83
CA THR A 137 28.91 -8.75 16.16
C THR A 137 29.10 -9.83 15.10
N GLU A 138 30.22 -10.55 15.13
CA GLU A 138 30.37 -11.77 14.31
C GLU A 138 29.27 -12.80 14.57
N ASN A 139 28.70 -12.83 15.79
CA ASN A 139 27.55 -13.68 16.09
C ASN A 139 26.27 -13.20 15.40
N SER A 140 26.05 -11.88 15.30
CA SER A 140 24.91 -11.30 14.56
C SER A 140 24.96 -11.67 13.08
N PHE A 141 26.14 -11.58 12.46
CA PHE A 141 26.31 -12.04 11.07
C PHE A 141 26.02 -13.52 10.91
N LYS A 142 26.46 -14.38 11.83
CA LYS A 142 26.16 -15.82 11.81
C LYS A 142 24.67 -16.11 11.99
N GLN A 143 23.98 -15.36 12.85
CA GLN A 143 22.54 -15.48 13.07
C GLN A 143 21.75 -15.08 11.83
N LEU A 144 22.13 -13.96 11.21
CA LEU A 144 21.54 -13.52 9.95
C LEU A 144 21.82 -14.54 8.84
N GLU A 145 23.07 -14.98 8.69
CA GLU A 145 23.49 -15.96 7.69
C GLU A 145 22.68 -17.26 7.80
N LYS A 146 22.48 -17.77 9.01
CA LYS A 146 21.60 -18.93 9.26
C LYS A 146 20.14 -18.66 8.87
N SER A 147 19.65 -17.46 9.14
CA SER A 147 18.26 -17.08 8.85
C SER A 147 18.00 -16.93 7.35
N VAL A 148 18.99 -16.44 6.60
CA VAL A 148 18.88 -16.19 5.16
C VAL A 148 19.41 -17.33 4.28
N SER A 149 20.12 -18.33 4.82
CA SER A 149 20.72 -19.42 4.04
C SER A 149 19.71 -20.27 3.27
N LYS A 150 18.43 -20.24 3.68
CA LYS A 150 17.32 -20.91 2.99
C LYS A 150 16.83 -20.14 1.75
N TYR A 151 17.26 -18.90 1.56
CA TYR A 151 16.88 -18.07 0.42
C TYR A 151 18.00 -18.05 -0.63
N SER A 152 17.63 -18.00 -1.90
CA SER A 152 18.57 -18.07 -3.03
C SER A 152 19.63 -16.95 -3.06
N LEU A 153 19.41 -15.85 -2.32
CA LEU A 153 20.25 -14.66 -2.26
C LEU A 153 20.90 -14.44 -0.88
N GLY A 154 20.77 -15.39 0.05
CA GLY A 154 21.24 -15.22 1.42
C GLY A 154 22.73 -14.96 1.51
N PHE A 155 23.55 -15.72 0.77
CA PHE A 155 24.99 -15.57 0.76
C PHE A 155 25.43 -14.21 0.20
N GLU A 156 24.85 -13.79 -0.93
CA GLU A 156 25.14 -12.49 -1.53
C GLU A 156 24.76 -11.34 -0.61
N LEU A 157 23.61 -11.40 0.07
CA LEU A 157 23.23 -10.37 1.04
C LEU A 157 24.28 -10.20 2.14
N ILE A 158 24.76 -11.30 2.72
CA ILE A 158 25.82 -11.25 3.75
C ILE A 158 27.11 -10.65 3.18
N SER A 159 27.51 -11.06 1.97
CA SER A 159 28.70 -10.51 1.29
C SER A 159 28.55 -9.00 1.06
N VAL A 160 27.39 -8.55 0.62
CA VAL A 160 27.11 -7.13 0.35
C VAL A 160 27.12 -6.31 1.64
N LEU A 161 26.55 -6.83 2.74
CA LEU A 161 26.61 -6.16 4.05
C LEU A 161 28.05 -6.04 4.57
N ARG A 162 28.88 -7.08 4.37
CA ARG A 162 30.32 -7.03 4.70
C ARG A 162 31.06 -6.01 3.83
N SER A 163 30.77 -5.94 2.54
CA SER A 163 31.34 -4.92 1.64
C SER A 163 30.96 -3.51 2.09
N TYR A 164 29.69 -3.28 2.45
CA TYR A 164 29.24 -2.00 3.00
C TYR A 164 30.03 -1.65 4.27
N LYS A 165 30.17 -2.59 5.22
CA LYS A 165 30.94 -2.38 6.45
C LYS A 165 32.39 -1.97 6.15
N SER A 166 33.07 -2.70 5.28
CA SER A 166 34.44 -2.39 4.86
C SER A 166 34.55 -1.00 4.21
N GLY A 167 33.61 -0.66 3.33
CA GLY A 167 33.53 0.67 2.71
C GLY A 167 33.34 1.77 3.76
N PHE A 168 32.46 1.56 4.74
CA PHE A 168 32.19 2.52 5.81
C PHE A 168 33.42 2.73 6.71
N GLU A 169 34.09 1.66 7.12
CA GLU A 169 35.30 1.71 7.97
C GLU A 169 36.50 2.35 7.26
N SER A 170 36.60 2.19 5.93
CA SER A 170 37.67 2.76 5.09
C SER A 170 37.36 4.15 4.54
N GLY A 171 36.13 4.65 4.72
CA GLY A 171 35.67 5.91 4.14
C GLY A 171 35.42 5.85 2.62
N ASP A 172 35.35 4.64 2.04
CA ASP A 172 35.01 4.43 0.63
C ASP A 172 33.49 4.46 0.41
N ASN A 173 32.99 5.67 0.16
CA ASN A 173 31.58 5.91 -0.14
C ASN A 173 31.11 5.21 -1.43
N SER A 174 32.03 4.86 -2.35
CA SER A 174 31.65 4.20 -3.61
C SER A 174 31.19 2.75 -3.36
N VAL A 175 31.91 2.02 -2.50
CA VAL A 175 31.54 0.66 -2.10
C VAL A 175 30.24 0.65 -1.29
N CYS A 176 30.05 1.63 -0.41
CA CYS A 176 28.80 1.79 0.34
C CYS A 176 27.61 2.03 -0.60
N TYR A 177 27.78 2.90 -1.60
CA TYR A 177 26.77 3.16 -2.62
C TYR A 177 26.46 1.90 -3.44
N SER A 178 27.49 1.21 -3.95
CA SER A 178 27.33 -0.04 -4.70
C SER A 178 26.59 -1.11 -3.89
N ALA A 179 26.90 -1.24 -2.59
CA ALA A 179 26.21 -2.20 -1.72
C ALA A 179 24.72 -1.85 -1.55
N LEU A 180 24.37 -0.58 -1.32
CA LEU A 180 22.97 -0.15 -1.27
C LEU A 180 22.26 -0.36 -2.60
N LYS A 181 22.93 -0.06 -3.73
CA LYS A 181 22.44 -0.30 -5.09
C LYS A 181 22.11 -1.78 -5.31
N TRP A 182 22.92 -2.70 -4.78
CA TRP A 182 22.62 -4.14 -4.83
C TRP A 182 21.37 -4.50 -4.02
N ILE A 183 21.27 -4.02 -2.78
CA ILE A 183 20.12 -4.32 -1.92
C ILE A 183 18.83 -3.72 -2.49
N ARG A 184 18.89 -2.57 -3.17
CA ARG A 184 17.78 -1.96 -3.91
C ARG A 184 17.44 -2.69 -5.21
N GLY A 185 18.23 -3.67 -5.64
CA GLY A 185 18.00 -4.41 -6.90
C GLY A 185 18.24 -3.55 -8.15
N GLU A 186 19.10 -2.54 -8.06
CA GLU A 186 19.32 -1.55 -9.13
C GLU A 186 20.41 -1.97 -10.13
N TYR A 187 21.08 -3.12 -9.93
CA TYR A 187 21.99 -3.66 -10.93
C TYR A 187 21.25 -4.29 -12.11
N SER A 188 21.62 -3.87 -13.32
CA SER A 188 21.09 -4.44 -14.55
C SER A 188 21.81 -5.72 -14.97
N THR A 189 23.10 -5.85 -14.65
CA THR A 189 23.95 -6.97 -15.07
C THR A 189 24.80 -7.54 -13.94
N LYS A 190 25.08 -8.85 -14.00
CA LYS A 190 25.95 -9.55 -13.04
C LYS A 190 27.40 -9.08 -13.13
N THR A 191 27.86 -8.71 -14.33
CA THR A 191 29.23 -8.24 -14.58
C THR A 191 29.55 -6.97 -13.79
N GLU A 192 28.60 -6.04 -13.74
CA GLU A 192 28.74 -4.78 -13.00
C GLU A 192 28.82 -5.05 -11.49
N ALA A 193 27.87 -5.81 -10.94
CA ALA A 193 27.86 -6.17 -9.52
C ALA A 193 29.11 -6.97 -9.10
N SER A 194 29.59 -7.87 -9.97
CA SER A 194 30.80 -8.64 -9.71
C SER A 194 32.05 -7.75 -9.69
N ARG A 195 32.11 -6.71 -10.52
CA ARG A 195 33.24 -5.78 -10.55
C ARG A 195 33.28 -4.90 -9.30
N GLU A 196 32.12 -4.40 -8.87
CA GLU A 196 32.03 -3.44 -7.78
C GLU A 196 32.00 -4.09 -6.40
N LEU A 197 31.42 -5.29 -6.26
CA LEU A 197 31.17 -5.94 -4.97
C LEU A 197 31.68 -7.39 -4.89
N GLY A 198 32.17 -7.97 -5.98
CA GLY A 198 32.60 -9.37 -6.02
C GLY A 198 31.47 -10.40 -5.99
N VAL A 199 30.21 -9.98 -6.09
CA VAL A 199 29.04 -10.87 -6.05
C VAL A 199 28.66 -11.39 -7.44
N ARG A 200 28.23 -12.66 -7.52
CA ARG A 200 27.92 -13.34 -8.80
C ARG A 200 26.43 -13.38 -9.13
N ILE A 201 25.58 -13.18 -8.13
CA ILE A 201 24.13 -13.18 -8.27
C ILE A 201 23.62 -11.76 -7.97
N ILE A 202 22.62 -11.34 -8.74
CA ILE A 202 21.91 -10.07 -8.55
C ILE A 202 20.43 -10.37 -8.34
N ILE A 203 19.73 -9.39 -7.78
CA ILE A 203 18.28 -9.42 -7.66
C ILE A 203 17.67 -9.22 -9.05
N ASN A 204 16.75 -10.09 -9.45
CA ASN A 204 16.10 -10.12 -10.75
C ASN A 204 14.64 -10.55 -10.63
N ASP A 205 13.96 -10.73 -11.77
CA ASP A 205 12.54 -11.08 -11.79
C ASP A 205 12.23 -12.44 -11.15
N ASP A 206 13.18 -13.38 -11.12
CA ASP A 206 12.95 -14.75 -10.62
C ASP A 206 13.11 -14.86 -9.10
N ASN A 207 13.96 -14.01 -8.50
CA ASN A 207 14.40 -14.13 -7.12
C ASN A 207 14.03 -12.92 -6.22
N TYR A 208 13.32 -11.92 -6.73
CA TYR A 208 13.00 -10.71 -5.96
C TYR A 208 12.22 -10.99 -4.67
N PHE A 209 11.33 -12.00 -4.68
CA PHE A 209 10.56 -12.33 -3.47
C PHE A 209 11.44 -13.02 -2.41
N ASP A 210 12.45 -13.80 -2.83
CA ASP A 210 13.48 -14.32 -1.92
C ASP A 210 14.31 -13.17 -1.32
N ALA A 211 14.59 -12.12 -2.11
CA ALA A 211 15.24 -10.91 -1.60
C ALA A 211 14.39 -10.20 -0.53
N LEU A 212 13.06 -10.10 -0.72
CA LEU A 212 12.15 -9.54 0.30
C LEU A 212 12.14 -10.37 1.59
N LYS A 213 12.18 -11.71 1.48
CA LYS A 213 12.31 -12.60 2.65
C LYS A 213 13.64 -12.40 3.37
N ALA A 214 14.73 -12.18 2.63
CA ALA A 214 16.02 -11.85 3.21
C ALA A 214 16.03 -10.47 3.89
N ILE A 215 15.37 -9.45 3.32
CA ILE A 215 15.15 -8.14 3.97
C ILE A 215 14.36 -8.30 5.27
N SER A 216 13.31 -9.13 5.27
CA SER A 216 12.53 -9.42 6.48
C SER A 216 13.40 -9.99 7.59
N SER A 217 14.32 -10.89 7.25
CA SER A 217 15.28 -11.45 8.22
C SER A 217 16.26 -10.39 8.72
N LEU A 218 16.76 -9.52 7.82
CA LEU A 218 17.64 -8.42 8.19
C LEU A 218 16.96 -7.44 9.16
N VAL A 219 15.73 -6.99 8.89
CA VAL A 219 15.06 -6.01 9.77
C VAL A 219 14.77 -6.60 11.16
N VAL A 220 14.47 -7.90 11.24
CA VAL A 220 14.31 -8.60 12.52
C VAL A 220 15.63 -8.67 13.28
N GLU A 221 16.73 -8.99 12.60
CA GLU A 221 18.07 -9.01 13.20
C GLU A 221 18.51 -7.62 13.69
N VAL A 222 18.11 -6.54 13.00
CA VAL A 222 18.31 -5.14 13.44
C VAL A 222 17.49 -4.79 14.69
N GLY A 223 16.50 -5.61 15.04
CA GLY A 223 15.62 -5.45 16.20
C GLY A 223 14.24 -4.87 15.91
N TYR A 224 13.85 -4.72 14.63
CA TYR A 224 12.44 -4.47 14.28
C TYR A 224 11.62 -5.76 14.45
N LYS A 225 10.30 -5.65 14.46
CA LYS A 225 9.41 -6.79 14.74
C LYS A 225 8.99 -7.59 13.50
N GLY A 226 9.43 -7.18 12.31
CA GLY A 226 9.04 -7.79 11.05
C GLY A 226 8.89 -6.80 9.89
N LEU A 227 8.45 -7.33 8.75
CA LEU A 227 8.25 -6.61 7.50
C LEU A 227 6.81 -6.74 7.00
N VAL A 228 6.16 -5.62 6.71
CA VAL A 228 4.86 -5.55 6.05
C VAL A 228 5.07 -5.09 4.62
N ILE A 229 4.54 -5.84 3.66
CA ILE A 229 4.59 -5.56 2.23
C ILE A 229 3.19 -5.14 1.80
N CYS A 230 3.04 -3.92 1.30
CA CYS A 230 1.78 -3.40 0.79
C CYS A 230 1.86 -3.19 -0.71
N ILE A 231 0.97 -3.81 -1.49
CA ILE A 231 0.90 -3.61 -2.94
C ILE A 231 -0.50 -3.15 -3.32
N ASP A 232 -0.62 -1.93 -3.84
CA ASP A 232 -1.89 -1.38 -4.33
C ASP A 232 -2.04 -1.61 -5.85
N GLU A 233 -3.22 -1.30 -6.37
CA GLU A 233 -3.52 -1.27 -7.79
C GLU A 233 -3.39 -2.64 -8.49
N MET A 234 -3.77 -3.71 -7.80
CA MET A 234 -3.73 -5.09 -8.31
C MET A 234 -4.57 -5.30 -9.59
N ILE A 235 -5.54 -4.43 -9.82
CA ILE A 235 -6.35 -4.36 -11.04
C ILE A 235 -5.50 -4.27 -12.32
N ASN A 236 -4.28 -3.70 -12.23
CA ASN A 236 -3.35 -3.64 -13.36
C ASN A 236 -2.92 -5.02 -13.89
N LEU A 237 -3.05 -6.09 -13.09
CA LEU A 237 -2.81 -7.44 -13.61
C LEU A 237 -3.89 -7.88 -14.62
N MET A 238 -5.12 -7.41 -14.49
CA MET A 238 -6.19 -7.69 -15.46
C MET A 238 -5.96 -6.94 -16.79
N ARG A 239 -5.27 -5.80 -16.74
CA ARG A 239 -4.89 -5.02 -17.93
C ARG A 239 -3.81 -5.70 -18.79
N ILE A 240 -3.24 -6.81 -18.33
CA ILE A 240 -2.29 -7.60 -19.13
C ILE A 240 -3.06 -8.35 -20.22
N THR A 241 -2.89 -7.92 -21.48
CA THR A 241 -3.53 -8.53 -22.66
C THR A 241 -3.17 -10.01 -22.83
N GLN A 242 -1.88 -10.34 -22.76
CA GLN A 242 -1.41 -11.73 -22.95
C GLN A 242 -1.80 -12.63 -21.77
N THR A 243 -2.68 -13.60 -22.02
CA THR A 243 -3.18 -14.56 -21.03
C THR A 243 -2.08 -15.34 -20.33
N SER A 244 -1.03 -15.77 -21.03
CA SER A 244 0.11 -16.50 -20.42
C SER A 244 0.87 -15.63 -19.42
N SER A 245 1.16 -14.38 -19.77
CA SER A 245 1.82 -13.42 -18.88
C SER A 245 0.95 -13.10 -17.65
N ARG A 246 -0.36 -12.93 -17.84
CA ARG A 246 -1.33 -12.74 -16.75
C ARG A 246 -1.37 -13.94 -15.81
N LYS A 247 -1.44 -15.15 -16.36
CA LYS A 247 -1.41 -16.41 -15.60
C LYS A 247 -0.12 -16.57 -14.78
N ASN A 248 1.05 -16.22 -15.33
CA ASN A 248 2.31 -16.28 -14.59
C ASN A 248 2.33 -15.31 -13.38
N ASN A 249 1.65 -14.16 -13.48
CA ASN A 249 1.48 -13.26 -12.35
C ASN A 249 0.59 -13.88 -11.26
N TYR A 250 -0.45 -14.63 -11.63
CA TYR A 250 -1.29 -15.38 -10.67
C TYR A 250 -0.53 -16.54 -10.04
N GLU A 251 0.28 -17.25 -10.80
CA GLU A 251 1.18 -18.29 -10.28
C GLU A 251 2.17 -17.72 -9.26
N GLN A 252 2.74 -16.56 -9.54
CA GLN A 252 3.62 -15.87 -8.59
C GLN A 252 2.86 -15.41 -7.35
N LEU A 253 1.63 -14.91 -7.48
CA LEU A 253 0.77 -14.57 -6.34
C LEU A 253 0.48 -15.81 -5.47
N LEU A 254 0.17 -16.94 -6.09
CA LEU A 254 -0.04 -18.22 -5.39
C LEU A 254 1.23 -18.67 -4.67
N ARG A 255 2.42 -18.49 -5.30
CA ARG A 255 3.71 -18.79 -4.66
C ARG A 255 3.93 -17.93 -3.41
N ILE A 256 3.64 -16.63 -3.48
CA ILE A 256 3.71 -15.71 -2.33
C ILE A 256 2.77 -16.18 -1.20
N LEU A 257 1.51 -16.48 -1.53
CA LEU A 257 0.54 -17.01 -0.58
C LEU A 257 1.03 -18.29 0.10
N ASN A 258 1.54 -19.25 -0.68
CA ASN A 258 2.03 -20.52 -0.17
C ASN A 258 3.26 -20.36 0.72
N ASP A 259 4.21 -19.48 0.34
CA ASP A 259 5.39 -19.18 1.15
C ASP A 259 5.02 -18.66 2.54
N LEU A 260 4.01 -17.79 2.61
CA LEU A 260 3.50 -17.27 3.89
C LEU A 260 2.78 -18.36 4.69
N LEU A 261 1.89 -19.13 4.07
CA LEU A 261 1.09 -20.14 4.77
C LEU A 261 1.89 -21.35 5.25
N GLN A 262 2.95 -21.73 4.52
CA GLN A 262 3.78 -22.90 4.85
C GLN A 262 4.94 -22.56 5.81
N GLY A 263 5.06 -21.31 6.25
CA GLY A 263 6.10 -20.89 7.19
C GLY A 263 7.50 -20.84 6.60
N SER A 264 7.64 -20.64 5.27
CA SER A 264 8.96 -20.48 4.64
C SER A 264 9.63 -19.15 5.02
N CYS A 265 8.84 -18.22 5.56
CA CYS A 265 9.26 -16.98 6.20
C CYS A 265 8.57 -16.81 7.57
N SER A 266 9.07 -15.87 8.35
CA SER A 266 8.54 -15.47 9.66
C SER A 266 8.59 -13.94 9.76
N HIS A 267 7.77 -13.38 10.66
CA HIS A 267 7.69 -11.93 10.87
C HIS A 267 7.37 -11.15 9.58
N MET A 268 6.50 -11.69 8.72
CA MET A 268 6.19 -11.10 7.41
C MET A 268 4.69 -11.02 7.16
N ALA A 269 4.20 -9.86 6.74
CA ALA A 269 2.84 -9.69 6.25
C ALA A 269 2.83 -9.20 4.81
N VAL A 270 1.90 -9.72 4.00
CA VAL A 270 1.59 -9.20 2.66
C VAL A 270 0.14 -8.73 2.64
N MET A 271 -0.06 -7.47 2.27
CA MET A 271 -1.38 -6.88 2.07
C MET A 271 -1.47 -6.33 0.65
N LEU A 272 -2.44 -6.83 -0.10
CA LEU A 272 -2.71 -6.42 -1.48
C LEU A 272 -4.01 -5.63 -1.53
N SER A 273 -4.19 -4.75 -2.51
CA SER A 273 -5.51 -4.16 -2.78
C SER A 273 -5.91 -4.17 -4.24
N GLY A 274 -7.18 -4.48 -4.48
CA GLY A 274 -7.76 -4.56 -5.82
C GLY A 274 -9.25 -4.25 -5.83
N THR A 275 -9.83 -4.17 -7.02
CA THR A 275 -11.28 -4.04 -7.22
C THR A 275 -11.97 -5.40 -7.02
N PRO A 276 -13.31 -5.45 -6.90
CA PRO A 276 -14.03 -6.72 -6.87
C PRO A 276 -13.80 -7.56 -8.13
N ASP A 277 -13.76 -6.92 -9.31
CA ASP A 277 -13.48 -7.58 -10.59
C ASP A 277 -12.12 -8.28 -10.61
N PHE A 278 -11.11 -7.72 -9.93
CA PHE A 278 -9.82 -8.38 -9.75
C PHE A 278 -9.95 -9.78 -9.12
N LEU A 279 -10.94 -10.00 -8.26
CA LEU A 279 -11.24 -11.35 -7.76
C LEU A 279 -12.16 -12.12 -8.70
N THR A 280 -13.33 -11.57 -9.01
CA THR A 280 -14.49 -12.34 -9.46
C THR A 280 -14.76 -12.31 -10.95
N ASP A 281 -14.09 -11.46 -11.73
CA ASP A 281 -14.30 -11.41 -13.17
C ASP A 281 -14.07 -12.80 -13.81
N GLU A 282 -15.03 -13.26 -14.61
CA GLU A 282 -15.08 -14.63 -15.13
C GLU A 282 -14.01 -14.92 -16.19
N ARG A 283 -13.39 -13.89 -16.79
CA ARG A 283 -12.44 -14.03 -17.91
C ARG A 283 -11.00 -13.72 -17.48
N LYS A 284 -10.83 -12.74 -16.59
CA LYS A 284 -9.57 -12.13 -16.21
C LYS A 284 -9.39 -12.00 -14.70
N GLY A 285 -10.38 -12.32 -13.86
CA GLY A 285 -10.24 -12.27 -12.40
C GLY A 285 -9.38 -13.39 -11.84
N LEU A 286 -8.93 -13.26 -10.58
CA LEU A 286 -8.16 -14.31 -9.89
C LEU A 286 -8.90 -15.64 -9.82
N TYR A 287 -10.23 -15.63 -9.78
CA TYR A 287 -11.05 -16.84 -9.70
C TYR A 287 -11.01 -17.71 -10.95
N THR A 288 -10.49 -17.18 -12.07
CA THR A 288 -10.18 -18.00 -13.26
C THR A 288 -9.02 -18.97 -13.03
N TYR A 289 -8.24 -18.77 -11.97
CA TYR A 289 -7.17 -19.65 -11.55
C TYR A 289 -7.59 -20.47 -10.32
N GLU A 290 -8.03 -21.71 -10.55
CA GLU A 290 -8.71 -22.55 -9.54
C GLU A 290 -7.93 -22.71 -8.21
N ALA A 291 -6.60 -22.78 -8.27
CA ALA A 291 -5.76 -22.92 -7.08
C ALA A 291 -5.77 -21.64 -6.20
N LEU A 292 -5.99 -20.45 -6.78
CA LEU A 292 -6.23 -19.23 -6.01
C LEU A 292 -7.69 -19.15 -5.57
N LYS A 293 -8.64 -19.47 -6.45
CA LYS A 293 -10.08 -19.47 -6.13
C LYS A 293 -10.37 -20.27 -4.86
N SER A 294 -9.91 -21.52 -4.79
CA SER A 294 -10.10 -22.39 -3.62
C SER A 294 -9.54 -21.84 -2.30
N ARG A 295 -8.61 -20.88 -2.35
CA ARG A 295 -8.02 -20.22 -1.16
C ARG A 295 -8.67 -18.88 -0.83
N LEU A 296 -9.32 -18.24 -1.79
CA LEU A 296 -9.83 -16.87 -1.69
C LEU A 296 -11.35 -16.79 -1.70
N GLN A 297 -12.03 -17.86 -2.14
CA GLN A 297 -13.49 -17.95 -2.17
C GLN A 297 -14.06 -17.83 -0.75
N GLU A 298 -15.17 -17.12 -0.67
CA GLU A 298 -15.85 -16.87 0.59
C GLU A 298 -16.27 -18.14 1.31
N ASN A 299 -16.29 -18.02 2.63
CA ASN A 299 -16.82 -19.03 3.51
C ASN A 299 -18.33 -19.21 3.25
N GLU A 300 -18.75 -20.43 2.92
CA GLU A 300 -20.16 -20.77 2.63
C GLU A 300 -21.12 -20.50 3.80
N PHE A 301 -20.59 -20.40 5.03
CA PHE A 301 -21.35 -20.08 6.24
C PHE A 301 -21.41 -18.58 6.54
N LEU A 302 -20.84 -17.72 5.69
CA LEU A 302 -20.83 -16.28 5.90
C LEU A 302 -22.20 -15.67 5.56
N GLU A 303 -22.96 -15.30 6.58
CA GLU A 303 -24.26 -14.64 6.41
C GLU A 303 -24.13 -13.12 6.20
N GLU A 304 -25.21 -12.49 5.73
CA GLU A 304 -25.25 -11.05 5.54
C GLU A 304 -25.01 -10.29 6.86
N GLY A 305 -24.03 -9.40 6.86
CA GLY A 305 -23.63 -8.62 8.04
C GLY A 305 -22.60 -9.31 8.95
N PHE A 306 -22.28 -10.57 8.69
CA PHE A 306 -21.21 -11.27 9.37
C PHE A 306 -19.85 -10.84 8.81
N PHE A 307 -18.81 -11.03 9.61
CA PHE A 307 -17.44 -10.70 9.24
C PHE A 307 -16.54 -11.85 9.70
N ASP A 308 -15.83 -12.47 8.75
CA ASP A 308 -14.81 -13.47 9.06
C ASP A 308 -13.45 -12.77 9.21
N PRO A 309 -12.94 -12.61 10.45
CA PRO A 309 -11.66 -11.94 10.69
C PRO A 309 -10.47 -12.73 10.15
N ASN A 310 -10.59 -14.04 9.90
CA ASN A 310 -9.47 -14.86 9.47
C ASN A 310 -9.44 -15.09 7.95
N HIS A 311 -10.44 -14.59 7.22
CA HIS A 311 -10.55 -14.76 5.79
C HIS A 311 -9.51 -13.93 5.01
N PRO A 312 -8.75 -14.51 4.07
CA PRO A 312 -7.67 -13.79 3.38
C PRO A 312 -8.16 -12.57 2.59
N VAL A 313 -9.44 -12.53 2.20
CA VAL A 313 -10.05 -11.36 1.55
C VAL A 313 -10.83 -10.53 2.57
N ILE A 314 -10.48 -9.24 2.68
CA ILE A 314 -11.22 -8.22 3.44
C ILE A 314 -11.98 -7.35 2.44
N ARG A 315 -13.32 -7.35 2.52
CA ARG A 315 -14.16 -6.54 1.63
C ARG A 315 -14.54 -5.20 2.26
N LEU A 316 -14.09 -4.10 1.65
CA LEU A 316 -14.45 -2.74 2.02
C LEU A 316 -15.73 -2.33 1.30
N LYS A 317 -16.80 -2.16 2.08
CA LYS A 317 -18.03 -1.54 1.58
C LYS A 317 -17.84 -0.03 1.41
N PRO A 318 -18.58 0.62 0.47
CA PRO A 318 -18.70 2.07 0.42
C PRO A 318 -19.14 2.62 1.78
N LEU A 319 -18.72 3.85 2.09
CA LEU A 319 -19.12 4.51 3.33
C LEU A 319 -20.62 4.77 3.34
N THR A 320 -21.25 4.57 4.49
CA THR A 320 -22.65 4.96 4.73
C THR A 320 -22.80 6.48 4.86
N SER A 321 -24.03 6.99 4.77
CA SER A 321 -24.30 8.42 4.99
C SER A 321 -23.82 8.91 6.35
N GLU A 322 -23.98 8.09 7.39
CA GLU A 322 -23.52 8.39 8.74
C GLU A 322 -21.99 8.45 8.81
N GLU A 323 -21.29 7.51 8.17
CA GLU A 323 -19.84 7.51 8.13
C GLU A 323 -19.27 8.69 7.34
N ILE A 324 -19.91 9.10 6.23
CA ILE A 324 -19.53 10.30 5.48
C ILE A 324 -19.74 11.56 6.32
N PHE A 325 -20.87 11.67 7.01
CA PHE A 325 -21.11 12.79 7.94
C PHE A 325 -20.02 12.86 9.01
N ASN A 326 -19.71 11.73 9.64
CA ASN A 326 -18.65 11.63 10.64
C ASN A 326 -17.26 11.97 10.06
N LEU A 327 -16.99 11.61 8.81
CA LEU A 327 -15.74 11.90 8.12
C LEU A 327 -15.57 13.40 7.91
N VAL A 328 -16.58 14.06 7.35
CA VAL A 328 -16.56 15.51 7.12
C VAL A 328 -16.52 16.28 8.44
N SER A 329 -17.26 15.81 9.46
CA SER A 329 -17.23 16.40 10.81
C SER A 329 -15.84 16.30 11.45
N ARG A 330 -15.15 15.17 11.31
CA ARG A 330 -13.76 15.05 11.79
C ARG A 330 -12.81 15.96 11.02
N VAL A 331 -12.97 16.08 9.71
CA VAL A 331 -12.18 17.00 8.88
C VAL A 331 -12.40 18.45 9.32
N ARG A 332 -13.64 18.84 9.60
CA ARG A 332 -13.97 20.14 10.21
C ARG A 332 -13.27 20.32 11.54
N ASP A 333 -13.40 19.39 12.47
CA ASP A 333 -12.80 19.51 13.80
C ASP A 333 -11.27 19.66 13.72
N ILE A 334 -10.63 18.96 12.76
CA ILE A 334 -9.20 19.11 12.48
C ILE A 334 -8.90 20.49 11.90
N TYR A 335 -9.70 20.99 10.96
CA TYR A 335 -9.55 22.34 10.40
C TYR A 335 -9.63 23.40 11.52
N ASP A 336 -10.68 23.32 12.33
CA ASP A 336 -11.04 24.28 13.37
C ASP A 336 -10.16 24.22 14.62
N SER A 337 -9.36 23.16 14.76
CA SER A 337 -8.29 23.08 15.77
C SER A 337 -7.11 24.01 15.49
N GLY A 338 -7.18 24.85 14.45
CA GLY A 338 -6.17 25.84 14.13
C GLY A 338 -6.19 27.08 15.01
N ASP A 339 -5.01 27.43 15.54
CA ASP A 339 -4.81 28.59 16.44
C ASP A 339 -5.31 29.93 15.87
N ASN A 340 -5.34 30.08 14.54
CA ASN A 340 -5.73 31.31 13.83
C ASN A 340 -7.06 31.18 13.07
N ILE A 341 -7.88 30.17 13.37
CA ILE A 341 -9.20 30.03 12.72
C ILE A 341 -10.21 30.90 13.46
N SER A 342 -10.72 31.90 12.76
CA SER A 342 -11.67 32.88 13.28
C SER A 342 -13.12 32.43 13.12
N ASN A 343 -13.43 31.67 12.07
CA ASN A 343 -14.79 31.24 11.75
C ASN A 343 -14.92 29.71 11.87
N LYS A 344 -15.24 29.21 13.07
CA LYS A 344 -15.45 27.77 13.28
C LYS A 344 -16.72 27.28 12.60
N GLY A 345 -16.65 26.12 11.96
CA GLY A 345 -17.81 25.48 11.35
C GLY A 345 -18.69 24.86 12.43
N ASP A 346 -20.00 24.91 12.24
CA ASP A 346 -20.95 24.16 13.05
C ASP A 346 -21.34 22.84 12.35
N ASP A 347 -22.18 22.04 13.01
CA ASP A 347 -22.74 20.83 12.41
C ASP A 347 -23.69 21.18 11.25
N GLN A 348 -24.35 22.33 11.28
CA GLN A 348 -25.30 22.76 10.25
C GLN A 348 -24.59 22.95 8.90
N LEU A 349 -23.41 23.58 8.89
CA LEU A 349 -22.59 23.71 7.68
C LEU A 349 -22.24 22.36 7.04
N VAL A 350 -21.97 21.34 7.87
CA VAL A 350 -21.69 19.98 7.37
C VAL A 350 -22.94 19.36 6.76
N VAL A 351 -24.10 19.53 7.41
CA VAL A 351 -25.40 19.05 6.89
C VAL A 351 -25.72 19.73 5.56
N ASP A 352 -25.62 21.05 5.48
CA ASP A 352 -25.94 21.82 4.28
C ASP A 352 -25.00 21.48 3.12
N TYR A 353 -23.71 21.33 3.41
CA TYR A 353 -22.72 20.89 2.42
C TYR A 353 -23.03 19.47 1.89
N LEU A 354 -23.33 18.51 2.76
CA LEU A 354 -23.65 17.14 2.34
C LEU A 354 -24.98 17.05 1.60
N ALA A 355 -25.96 17.88 1.95
CA ALA A 355 -27.21 18.01 1.20
C ALA A 355 -26.94 18.53 -0.22
N HIS A 356 -26.07 19.53 -0.37
CA HIS A 356 -25.61 20.02 -1.67
C HIS A 356 -24.89 18.93 -2.46
N CYS A 357 -23.92 18.22 -1.86
CA CYS A 357 -23.23 17.11 -2.51
C CYS A 357 -24.20 16.03 -2.98
N ARG A 358 -25.20 15.67 -2.17
CA ARG A 358 -26.22 14.69 -2.53
C ARG A 358 -27.06 15.14 -3.73
N SER A 359 -27.38 16.44 -3.83
CA SER A 359 -28.14 17.00 -4.95
C SER A 359 -27.37 16.95 -6.27
N LYS A 360 -26.04 17.02 -6.22
CA LYS A 360 -25.16 17.01 -7.40
C LYS A 360 -24.70 15.61 -7.80
N LEU A 361 -24.27 14.80 -6.84
CA LEU A 361 -23.63 13.49 -7.08
C LEU A 361 -24.62 12.31 -7.02
N GLY A 362 -25.78 12.47 -6.37
CA GLY A 362 -26.71 11.36 -6.15
C GLY A 362 -26.04 10.18 -5.42
N SER A 363 -26.08 8.99 -6.00
CA SER A 363 -25.46 7.77 -5.45
C SER A 363 -23.92 7.80 -5.49
N GLN A 364 -23.31 8.60 -6.36
CA GLN A 364 -21.85 8.71 -6.49
C GLN A 364 -21.20 9.38 -5.28
N LEU A 365 -21.99 9.98 -4.38
CA LEU A 365 -21.52 10.50 -3.11
C LEU A 365 -20.75 9.44 -2.29
N PHE A 366 -21.23 8.21 -2.30
CA PHE A 366 -20.69 7.11 -1.49
C PHE A 366 -19.39 6.53 -2.04
N THR A 367 -19.12 6.77 -3.32
CA THR A 367 -17.90 6.38 -4.03
C THR A 367 -16.96 7.56 -4.29
N SER A 368 -17.32 8.77 -3.84
CA SER A 368 -16.51 9.98 -4.06
C SER A 368 -16.00 10.67 -2.78
N PRO A 369 -15.57 9.95 -1.72
CA PRO A 369 -15.20 10.59 -0.46
C PRO A 369 -14.01 11.54 -0.59
N ARG A 370 -13.13 11.35 -1.59
CA ARG A 370 -11.96 12.22 -1.81
C ARG A 370 -12.40 13.60 -2.29
N ASN A 371 -13.22 13.67 -3.34
CA ASN A 371 -13.76 14.93 -3.84
C ASN A 371 -14.71 15.61 -2.84
N VAL A 372 -15.47 14.85 -2.05
CA VAL A 372 -16.31 15.41 -0.96
C VAL A 372 -15.45 16.09 0.11
N ILE A 373 -14.36 15.46 0.56
CA ILE A 373 -13.46 16.10 1.54
C ILE A 373 -12.78 17.33 0.94
N ARG A 374 -12.29 17.23 -0.30
CA ARG A 374 -11.62 18.34 -1.00
C ARG A 374 -12.55 19.53 -1.17
N GLY A 375 -13.78 19.29 -1.63
CA GLY A 375 -14.80 20.34 -1.80
C GLY A 375 -15.13 21.01 -0.47
N TYR A 376 -15.27 20.25 0.61
CA TYR A 376 -15.49 20.82 1.95
C TYR A 376 -14.33 21.72 2.39
N LEU A 377 -13.08 21.27 2.24
CA LEU A 377 -11.91 22.07 2.62
C LEU A 377 -11.78 23.35 1.79
N ASN A 378 -12.10 23.30 0.49
CA ASN A 378 -12.14 24.48 -0.36
C ASN A 378 -13.22 25.47 0.10
N LEU A 379 -14.43 24.98 0.43
CA LEU A 379 -15.50 25.80 0.99
C LEU A 379 -15.05 26.49 2.29
N ARG A 380 -14.41 25.74 3.20
CA ARG A 380 -13.89 26.28 4.47
C ARG A 380 -12.84 27.37 4.26
N ASP A 381 -11.92 27.19 3.32
CA ASP A 381 -10.92 28.23 2.98
C ASP A 381 -11.57 29.52 2.47
N VAL A 382 -12.63 29.42 1.65
CA VAL A 382 -13.36 30.59 1.14
C VAL A 382 -14.09 31.32 2.27
N ILE A 383 -14.76 30.58 3.17
CA ILE A 383 -15.48 31.15 4.32
C ILE A 383 -14.51 31.84 5.29
N GLU A 384 -13.38 31.20 5.61
CA GLU A 384 -12.37 31.77 6.52
C GLU A 384 -11.72 33.02 5.90
N GLY A 385 -11.46 33.02 4.59
CA GLY A 385 -10.93 34.18 3.89
C GLY A 385 -11.92 35.34 3.69
N ASN A 386 -13.24 35.07 3.76
CA ASN A 386 -14.29 36.04 3.47
C ASN A 386 -15.44 35.95 4.49
N PRO A 387 -15.30 36.48 5.71
CA PRO A 387 -16.29 36.30 6.78
C PRO A 387 -17.71 36.82 6.48
N SER A 388 -17.87 37.71 5.50
CA SER A 388 -19.16 38.27 5.09
C SER A 388 -19.82 37.52 3.92
N CYS A 389 -19.26 36.40 3.45
CA CYS A 389 -19.81 35.66 2.33
C CYS A 389 -21.13 34.94 2.70
N ASN A 390 -22.07 34.89 1.75
CA ASN A 390 -23.28 34.09 1.91
C ASN A 390 -22.99 32.62 1.56
N THR A 391 -22.89 31.77 2.58
CA THR A 391 -22.56 30.34 2.40
C THR A 391 -23.57 29.60 1.52
N THR A 392 -24.85 29.95 1.59
CA THR A 392 -25.90 29.31 0.79
C THR A 392 -25.71 29.59 -0.70
N GLU A 393 -25.35 30.83 -1.06
CA GLU A 393 -25.06 31.21 -2.45
C GLU A 393 -23.78 30.51 -2.96
N LEU A 394 -22.74 30.42 -2.14
CA LEU A 394 -21.50 29.72 -2.49
C LEU A 394 -21.73 28.24 -2.81
N LEU A 395 -22.56 27.56 -1.99
CA LEU A 395 -22.93 26.17 -2.25
C LEU A 395 -23.65 26.06 -3.59
N GLN A 396 -24.68 26.88 -3.84
CA GLN A 396 -25.45 26.85 -5.09
C GLN A 396 -24.61 27.08 -6.35
N SER A 397 -23.59 27.95 -6.28
CA SER A 397 -22.70 28.25 -7.40
C SER A 397 -21.62 27.20 -7.64
N SER A 398 -21.41 26.26 -6.71
CA SER A 398 -20.32 25.29 -6.79
C SER A 398 -20.73 24.01 -7.50
N GLU A 399 -19.84 23.51 -8.36
CA GLU A 399 -19.92 22.17 -8.92
C GLU A 399 -19.04 21.21 -8.12
N ILE A 400 -19.51 19.98 -7.95
CA ILE A 400 -18.76 18.89 -7.34
C ILE A 400 -18.80 17.74 -8.34
N GLU A 401 -17.62 17.39 -8.84
CA GLU A 401 -17.46 16.26 -9.76
C GLU A 401 -17.29 14.95 -8.99
N PRO A 402 -17.78 13.82 -9.54
CA PRO A 402 -17.52 12.51 -8.95
C PRO A 402 -16.02 12.17 -9.01
N ASP A 403 -15.57 11.31 -8.09
CA ASP A 403 -14.25 10.71 -8.23
C ASP A 403 -14.28 9.82 -9.50
N LEU A 404 -13.41 10.11 -10.47
CA LEU A 404 -13.33 9.33 -11.72
C LEU A 404 -12.70 7.97 -11.46
N ASP A 405 -13.42 6.91 -11.82
CA ASP A 405 -12.88 5.56 -11.86
C ASP A 405 -12.07 5.37 -13.17
N PRO A 406 -10.74 5.27 -13.11
CA PRO A 406 -9.91 5.07 -14.30
C PRO A 406 -10.11 3.68 -14.95
N ASP A 407 -10.82 2.77 -14.29
CA ASP A 407 -11.04 1.38 -14.70
C ASP A 407 -12.44 1.11 -15.29
N LEU A 408 -13.31 2.13 -15.38
CA LEU A 408 -14.71 1.98 -15.83
C LEU A 408 -14.85 1.36 -17.25
N HIS A 409 -13.82 1.50 -18.10
CA HIS A 409 -13.82 1.00 -19.48
C HIS A 409 -13.15 -0.38 -19.67
N LEU A 410 -12.75 -1.08 -18.61
CA LEU A 410 -12.12 -2.41 -18.73
C LEU A 410 -13.03 -3.48 -19.33
N ASN A 411 -14.34 -3.22 -19.41
CA ASN A 411 -15.36 -4.13 -19.93
C ASN A 411 -15.67 -3.91 -21.43
N GLU A 412 -15.06 -2.91 -22.08
CA GLU A 412 -15.23 -2.63 -23.51
C GLU A 412 -14.05 -3.14 -24.35
N ASP A 413 -13.64 -4.40 -24.15
CA ASP A 413 -12.93 -5.10 -25.22
C ASP A 413 -13.98 -5.54 -26.24
N THR A 414 -14.21 -4.72 -27.26
CA THR A 414 -14.90 -5.13 -28.49
C THR A 414 -14.15 -6.29 -29.12
N ASP A 415 -14.86 -7.41 -29.30
CA ASP A 415 -14.47 -8.59 -30.09
C ASP A 415 -14.27 -8.21 -31.59
N ASP A 416 -13.25 -7.42 -31.91
CA ASP A 416 -12.97 -6.96 -33.29
C ASP A 416 -11.71 -7.59 -33.92
N ASP A 417 -11.23 -8.71 -33.35
CA ASP A 417 -10.17 -9.55 -33.95
C ASP A 417 -10.74 -10.78 -34.71
N LEU A 418 -11.92 -10.63 -35.32
CA LEU A 418 -12.39 -11.52 -36.40
C LEU A 418 -12.43 -10.75 -37.71
N VAL A 419 -11.26 -10.34 -38.21
CA VAL A 419 -11.11 -10.02 -39.63
C VAL A 419 -11.03 -11.35 -40.39
N ASP A 420 -12.18 -11.74 -40.96
CA ASP A 420 -12.31 -12.78 -41.97
C ASP A 420 -11.25 -12.59 -43.07
N PHE A 421 -10.22 -13.44 -43.08
CA PHE A 421 -9.39 -13.65 -44.25
C PHE A 421 -10.21 -14.44 -45.28
N GLN A 422 -11.03 -13.74 -46.06
CA GLN A 422 -11.52 -14.27 -47.33
C GLN A 422 -10.35 -14.32 -48.32
N LEU A 423 -9.80 -15.52 -48.50
CA LEU A 423 -8.99 -15.87 -49.66
C LEU A 423 -9.87 -15.79 -50.91
N ASN A 424 -9.64 -14.76 -51.74
CA ASN A 424 -10.17 -14.70 -53.09
C ASN A 424 -9.02 -14.78 -54.10
N GLY A 425 -9.10 -15.78 -54.97
CA GLY A 425 -8.65 -15.74 -56.38
C GLY A 425 -7.17 -15.97 -56.63
#